data_AF-A0A7W3PM11-F1
#
_entry.id   AF-A0A7W3PM11-F1
#
_cell.length_a   1.000
_cell.length_b   1.000
_cell.length_c   1.000
_cell.angle_alpha   90.00
_cell.angle_beta   90.00
_cell.angle_gamma   90.00
#
_symmetry.space_group_name_H-M   'P 1'
#
loop_
_entity.id
_entity.type
_entity.pdbx_description
1 polymer ?
#
loop_
_entity_poly.entity_id
_entity_poly.type
_entity_poly.pdbx_seq_one_letter_code
_entity_poly.pdbx_strand_id
1 'polypeptide(L)' 'LDIADSRSRLEQYASLGLIGGATGELVGELERGGAEEITEHATDRSAAREELADAVDEASEAAAFDSGTD' A
#
# COMPACT_ATOMS: atom_id res chain seq x y z
N LEU A 1 11.59 8.52 -3.39
CA LEU A 1 11.49 7.86 -2.07
C LEU A 1 10.10 7.28 -2.04
N ASP A 2 10.01 5.97 -2.25
CA ASP A 2 8.73 5.25 -2.28
C ASP A 2 8.20 5.01 -0.86
N ILE A 3 6.92 4.69 -0.71
CA ILE A 3 6.30 4.37 0.57
C ILE A 3 7.04 3.20 1.22
N ALA A 4 7.33 2.14 0.47
CA ALA A 4 8.11 0.99 0.96
C ALA A 4 9.53 1.39 1.44
N ASP A 5 10.22 2.27 0.70
CA ASP A 5 11.53 2.77 1.10
C ASP A 5 11.45 3.54 2.43
N SER A 6 10.44 4.40 2.57
CA SER A 6 10.24 5.18 3.80
C SER A 6 9.91 4.29 5.00
N ARG A 7 9.09 3.24 4.79
CA ARG A 7 8.79 2.21 5.79
C ARG A 7 10.05 1.46 6.22
N SER A 8 10.86 0.99 5.27
CA SER A 8 12.11 0.27 5.56
C SER A 8 13.08 1.12 6.40
N ARG A 9 13.16 2.42 6.12
CA ARG A 9 13.99 3.35 6.92
C ARG A 9 13.46 3.52 8.33
N LEU A 10 12.14 3.65 8.50
CA LEU A 10 11.53 3.76 9.83
C LEU A 10 11.78 2.50 10.67
N GLU A 11 11.61 1.30 10.08
CA GLU A 11 11.92 0.03 10.75
C GLU A 11 13.40 -0.06 11.16
N GLN A 12 14.31 0.36 10.28
CA GLN A 12 15.74 0.42 10.59
C GLN A 12 16.04 1.38 11.76
N TYR A 13 15.49 2.59 11.73
CA TYR A 13 15.72 3.57 12.78
C TYR A 13 15.12 3.13 14.13
N ALA A 14 13.95 2.50 14.12
CA ALA A 14 13.37 1.89 15.31
C ALA A 14 14.26 0.76 15.85
N SER A 15 14.78 -0.11 14.99
CA SER A 15 15.68 -1.20 15.40
C SER A 15 17.01 -0.72 16.00
N LEU A 16 17.46 0.48 15.60
CA LEU A 16 18.64 1.15 16.15
C LEU A 16 18.34 1.94 17.44
N GLY A 17 17.08 1.99 17.88
CA GLY A 17 16.66 2.79 19.04
C GLY A 17 16.68 4.30 18.79
N LEU A 18 16.72 4.74 17.53
CA LEU A 18 16.75 6.16 17.15
C LEU A 18 15.36 6.81 17.22
N ILE A 19 14.31 6.00 17.12
CA ILE A 19 12.92 6.42 17.28
C ILE A 19 12.45 5.95 18.65
N GLY A 20 12.19 6.89 19.55
CA GLY A 20 11.76 6.62 20.92
C GLY A 20 11.10 7.85 21.58
N GLY A 21 10.71 7.70 22.85
CA GLY A 21 9.99 8.75 23.58
C GLY A 21 8.66 9.14 22.92
N ALA A 22 8.31 10.42 22.98
CA ALA A 22 7.05 10.92 22.43
C ALA A 22 6.90 10.67 20.92
N THR A 23 7.99 10.67 20.15
CA THR A 23 7.94 10.35 18.72
C THR A 23 7.67 8.86 18.49
N GLY A 24 8.23 7.99 19.32
CA GLY A 24 7.93 6.55 19.28
C GLY A 24 6.47 6.26 19.57
N GLU A 25 5.85 6.97 20.52
CA GLU A 25 4.41 6.83 20.82
C GLU A 25 3.51 7.19 19.62
N LEU A 26 3.89 8.19 18.82
CA LEU A 26 3.15 8.58 17.62
C LEU A 26 3.31 7.60 16.46
N VAL A 27 4.49 7.01 16.32
CA VAL A 27 4.81 6.06 15.25
C VAL A 27 4.24 4.67 15.54
N GLY A 28 4.13 4.30 16.82
CA GLY A 28 3.68 2.98 17.24
C GLY A 28 4.74 1.90 17.05
N GLU A 29 4.33 0.64 17.21
CA GLU A 29 5.22 -0.50 17.06
C GLU A 29 5.48 -0.78 15.58
N LEU A 30 6.76 -0.90 15.23
CA LEU A 30 7.20 -1.19 13.87
C LEU A 30 7.80 -2.59 13.83
N GLU A 31 7.04 -3.51 13.24
CA GLU A 31 7.51 -4.87 12.94
C GLU A 31 8.45 -4.86 11.74
N ARG A 32 9.46 -5.73 11.76
CA ARG A 32 10.42 -5.89 10.67
C ARG A 32 9.74 -6.64 9.51
N GLY A 33 9.89 -6.14 8.29
CA GLY A 33 9.39 -6.78 7.07
C GLY A 33 8.09 -6.16 6.54
N GLY A 34 7.47 -5.23 7.27
CA GLY A 34 6.27 -4.54 6.79
C GLY A 34 6.52 -3.71 5.52
N ALA A 35 7.78 -3.31 5.27
CA ALA A 35 8.16 -2.69 4.00
C ALA A 35 7.98 -3.61 2.78
N GLU A 36 8.19 -4.92 2.93
CA GLU A 36 8.09 -5.90 1.85
C GLU A 36 6.62 -6.19 1.51
N GLU A 37 5.75 -6.26 2.53
CA GLU A 37 4.30 -6.42 2.36
C GLU A 37 3.67 -5.28 1.51
N ILE A 38 4.19 -4.06 1.65
CA ILE A 38 3.72 -2.91 0.86
C ILE A 38 3.96 -3.15 -0.65
N THR A 39 5.07 -3.80 -1.00
CA THR A 39 5.42 -4.08 -2.40
C THR A 39 4.83 -5.39 -2.92
N GLU A 40 4.52 -6.36 -2.06
CA GLU A 40 4.01 -7.69 -2.44
C GLU A 40 2.76 -7.58 -3.34
N HIS A 41 1.85 -6.65 -3.02
CA HIS A 41 0.62 -6.44 -3.79
C HIS A 41 0.79 -5.61 -5.07
N ALA A 42 1.99 -5.05 -5.29
CA ALA A 42 2.31 -4.24 -6.45
C ALA A 42 3.00 -5.03 -7.58
N THR A 43 3.66 -6.14 -7.27
CA THR A 43 4.56 -6.81 -8.23
C THR A 43 3.93 -7.93 -9.05
N ASP A 44 2.82 -8.53 -8.61
CA ASP A 44 2.17 -9.62 -9.35
C ASP A 44 0.65 -9.42 -9.44
N ARG A 45 0.16 -8.95 -10.60
CA ARG A 45 -1.24 -9.15 -10.95
C ARG A 45 -1.42 -10.61 -11.32
N SER A 46 -1.98 -11.39 -10.41
CA SER A 46 -2.48 -12.72 -10.78
C SER A 46 -3.54 -12.59 -11.87
N ALA A 47 -3.74 -13.65 -12.69
CA ALA A 47 -4.78 -13.66 -13.71
C ALA A 47 -6.17 -13.31 -13.15
N ALA A 48 -6.47 -13.76 -11.93
CA ALA A 48 -7.72 -13.41 -11.24
C ALA A 48 -7.83 -11.92 -10.88
N ARG A 49 -6.70 -11.24 -10.60
CA ARG A 49 -6.68 -9.80 -10.32
C ARG A 49 -6.86 -8.97 -11.58
N GLU A 50 -6.37 -9.47 -12.71
CA GLU A 50 -6.57 -8.85 -14.02
C GLU A 50 -8.03 -8.99 -14.48
N GLU A 51 -8.61 -10.19 -14.35
CA GLU A 51 -10.04 -10.42 -14.60
C GLU A 51 -10.94 -9.53 -13.71
N LEU A 52 -10.59 -9.35 -12.43
CA LEU A 52 -11.31 -8.44 -11.55
C LEU A 52 -11.18 -6.98 -11.98
N ALA A 53 -9.99 -6.55 -12.44
CA ALA A 53 -9.79 -5.19 -12.91
C ALA A 53 -10.63 -4.89 -14.15
N ASP A 54 -10.63 -5.80 -15.13
CA ASP A 54 -11.45 -5.68 -16.35
C ASP A 54 -12.95 -5.59 -16.00
N ALA A 55 -13.43 -6.43 -15.07
CA ALA A 55 -14.82 -6.39 -14.62
C ALA A 55 -15.19 -5.07 -13.90
N VAL A 56 -14.25 -4.50 -13.14
CA VAL A 56 -14.44 -3.20 -12.47
C VAL A 56 -14.47 -2.06 -13.48
N ASP A 57 -13.62 -2.09 -14.50
CA ASP A 57 -13.59 -1.08 -15.55
C ASP A 57 -14.90 -1.09 -16.36
N GLU A 58 -15.37 -2.27 -16.77
CA GLU A 58 -16.66 -2.40 -17.49
C GLU A 58 -17.85 -1.92 -16.64
N ALA A 59 -17.88 -2.28 -15.35
CA ALA A 59 -18.92 -1.81 -14.45
C ALA A 59 -18.87 -0.28 -14.24
N SER A 60 -17.67 0.30 -14.21
CA SER A 60 -17.47 1.75 -14.05
C SER A 60 -17.91 2.51 -15.30
N GLU A 61 -17.61 2.01 -16.49
CA GLU A 61 -18.06 2.59 -17.77
C GLU A 61 -19.61 2.54 -17.86
N ALA A 62 -20.22 1.40 -17.56
CA ALA A 62 -21.68 1.27 -17.52
C ALA A 62 -22.33 2.25 -16.54
N ALA A 63 -21.73 2.44 -15.36
CA ALA A 63 -22.21 3.41 -14.38
C ALA A 63 -22.03 4.87 -14.84
N ALA A 64 -20.95 5.19 -15.56
CA ALA A 64 -20.75 6.51 -16.14
C ALA A 64 -21.82 6.85 -17.18
N PHE A 65 -22.18 5.90 -18.04
CA PHE A 65 -23.29 6.03 -18.98
C PHE A 65 -24.64 6.25 -18.26
N ASP A 66 -24.93 5.45 -17.23
CA ASP A 66 -26.18 5.57 -16.46
C ASP A 66 -26.29 6.91 -15.71
N SER A 67 -25.18 7.39 -15.15
CA SER A 67 -25.13 8.68 -14.47
C SER A 67 -24.98 9.88 -15.41
N GLY A 68 -24.79 9.64 -16.72
CA GLY A 68 -24.62 10.68 -17.74
C GLY A 68 -23.31 11.46 -17.60
N THR A 69 -22.28 10.84 -17.01
CA THR A 69 -20.96 11.45 -16.78
C THR A 69 -19.90 11.01 -17.80
N ASP A 70 -20.30 10.28 -18.84
CA ASP A 70 -19.46 9.94 -20.01
C ASP A 70 -19.19 11.16 -20.91
#